data_AF-A0A3A5Q8P6-F1
#
_entry.id   AF-A0A3A5Q8P6-F1
#
_cell.length_a   1.000
_cell.length_b   1.000
_cell.length_c   1.000
_cell.angle_alpha   90.00
_cell.angle_beta   90.00
_cell.angle_gamma   90.00
#
_symmetry.space_group_name_H-M   'P 1'
#
loop_
_entity.id
_entity.type
_entity.pdbx_description
1 polymer ?
#
loop_
_entity_poly.entity_id
_entity_poly.type
_entity_poly.pdbx_seq_one_letter_code
_entity_poly.pdbx_strand_id
1 'polypeptide(L)' 'MAKFKATSNVVFTGDELDQSFIEGEIYDLPVKTADDLNKRGALSHPEASPFLVRVDNNEEETEEVEA' A
#
# COMPACT_ATOMS: atom_id res chain seq x y z
N MET A 1 -7.73 11.36 -1.41
CA MET A 1 -7.15 10.04 -1.05
C MET A 1 -6.59 9.42 -2.33
N ALA A 2 -5.65 8.48 -2.23
CA ALA A 2 -5.09 7.74 -3.36
C ALA A 2 -5.12 6.25 -3.02
N LYS A 3 -5.20 5.41 -4.07
CA LYS A 3 -5.22 3.96 -3.93
C LYS A 3 -3.80 3.43 -3.80
N PHE A 4 -3.58 2.56 -2.81
CA PHE A 4 -2.33 1.86 -2.60
C PHE A 4 -2.58 0.36 -2.47
N LYS A 5 -1.80 -0.45 -3.16
CA LYS A 5 -1.79 -1.90 -3.02
C LYS A 5 -0.75 -2.28 -1.97
N ALA A 6 -1.15 -3.11 -1.01
CA ALA A 6 -0.22 -3.67 -0.05
C ALA A 6 0.61 -4.79 -0.70
N THR A 7 1.93 -4.76 -0.52
CA THR A 7 2.88 -5.73 -1.09
C THR A 7 3.23 -6.85 -0.12
N SER A 8 2.82 -6.75 1.15
CA SER A 8 3.05 -7.75 2.18
C SER A 8 2.01 -7.62 3.30
N ASN A 9 1.79 -8.70 4.05
CA ASN A 9 0.97 -8.67 5.25
C ASN A 9 1.70 -7.91 6.36
N VAL A 10 1.15 -6.78 6.80
CA VAL A 10 1.77 -5.93 7.83
C VAL A 10 0.74 -5.44 8.82
N VAL A 11 1.11 -5.44 10.10
CA VAL A 11 0.34 -4.79 11.15
C VAL A 11 1.20 -3.67 11.74
N PHE A 12 0.71 -2.45 11.63
CA PHE A 12 1.25 -1.31 12.35
C PHE A 12 0.51 -1.21 13.69
N THR A 13 1.25 -1.37 14.79
CA THR A 13 0.75 -1.20 16.16
C THR A 13 1.36 0.05 16.78
N GLY A 14 0.62 0.72 17.65
CA GLY A 14 1.07 1.90 18.40
C GLY A 14 -0.03 2.44 19.29
N ASP A 15 0.31 3.33 20.23
CA ASP A 15 -0.63 3.85 21.25
C ASP A 15 -1.93 4.43 20.67
N GLU A 16 -1.91 4.89 19.42
CA GLU A 16 -3.06 5.48 18.71
C GLU A 16 -3.33 4.85 17.32
N LEU A 17 -2.56 3.85 16.88
CA LEU A 17 -2.70 3.28 15.54
C LEU A 17 -2.53 1.77 15.55
N ASP A 18 -3.66 1.07 15.55
CA ASP A 18 -3.76 -0.33 15.16
C ASP A 18 -4.33 -0.38 13.74
N GLN A 19 -3.45 -0.58 12.76
CA GLN A 19 -3.83 -0.69 11.35
C GLN A 19 -3.13 -1.87 10.68
N SER A 20 -3.92 -2.76 10.10
CA SER A 20 -3.43 -3.94 9.39
C SER A 20 -3.66 -3.84 7.89
N PHE A 21 -2.68 -4.29 7.12
CA PHE A 21 -2.72 -4.39 5.67
C PHE A 21 -2.49 -5.85 5.27
N ILE A 22 -3.39 -6.35 4.44
CA ILE A 22 -3.33 -7.68 3.82
C ILE A 22 -2.66 -7.52 2.45
N GLU A 23 -1.69 -8.38 2.17
CA GLU A 23 -0.99 -8.44 0.88
C GLU A 23 -1.98 -8.59 -0.29
N GLY A 24 -1.79 -7.78 -1.33
CA GLY A 24 -2.61 -7.80 -2.53
C GLY A 24 -3.83 -6.88 -2.49
N GLU A 25 -4.32 -6.52 -1.30
CA GLU A 25 -5.49 -5.65 -1.13
C GLU A 25 -5.16 -4.18 -1.45
N ILE A 26 -6.20 -3.45 -1.88
CA ILE A 26 -6.12 -2.04 -2.23
C ILE A 26 -6.79 -1.19 -1.16
N TYR A 27 -6.08 -0.17 -0.69
CA TYR A 27 -6.53 0.74 0.36
C TYR A 27 -6.60 2.17 -0.17
N ASP A 28 -7.67 2.89 0.16
CA ASP A 28 -7.79 4.31 -0.13
C ASP A 28 -7.27 5.12 1.06
N LEU A 29 -6.09 5.74 0.89
CA LEU A 29 -5.34 6.38 1.96
C LEU A 29 -4.89 7.79 1.55
N PRO A 30 -4.66 8.71 2.51
CA PRO A 30 -3.90 9.92 2.21
C PRO A 30 -2.48 9.54 1.79
N VAL A 31 -1.95 10.19 0.75
CA VAL A 31 -0.56 9.96 0.27
C VAL A 31 0.44 10.11 1.41
N LYS A 32 0.27 11.14 2.25
CA LYS A 32 1.12 11.39 3.41
C LYS A 32 1.09 10.22 4.41
N THR A 33 -0.07 9.63 4.66
CA THR A 33 -0.21 8.48 5.56
C THR A 33 0.52 7.25 4.99
N ALA A 34 0.37 6.97 3.69
CA ALA A 34 1.08 5.87 3.05
C ALA A 34 2.61 6.08 3.09
N ASP A 35 3.09 7.30 2.85
CA ASP A 35 4.51 7.65 2.95
C ASP A 35 5.06 7.46 4.38
N ASP A 36 4.31 7.89 5.40
CA ASP A 36 4.71 7.76 6.80
C ASP A 36 4.75 6.29 7.24
N LEU A 37 3.77 5.49 6.81
CA LEU A 37 3.74 4.04 7.05
C LEU A 37 4.90 3.33 6.35
N ASN A 38 5.18 3.66 5.08
CA ASN A 38 6.32 3.10 4.35
C ASN A 38 7.65 3.45 5.01
N LYS A 39 7.85 4.71 5.43
CA LYS A 39 9.06 5.12 6.15
C LYS A 39 9.22 4.37 7.46
N ARG A 40 8.13 4.23 8.23
CA ARG A 40 8.15 3.50 9.50
C ARG A 40 8.47 2.02 9.29
N GLY A 41 7.87 1.39 8.29
CA GLY A 41 8.14 0.00 7.94
C GLY A 41 9.57 -0.20 7.46
N ALA A 42 10.13 0.72 6.65
CA ALA A 42 11.49 0.62 6.14
C ALA A 42 12.56 0.62 7.24
N LEU A 43 12.27 1.20 8.41
CA LEU A 43 13.17 1.17 9.56
C LEU A 43 13.22 -0.19 10.26
N SER A 44 12.12 -0.94 10.26
CA SER A 44 12.02 -2.22 10.97
C SER A 44 12.18 -3.44 10.06
N HIS A 45 11.66 -3.37 8.84
CA HIS A 45 11.67 -4.45 7.85
C HIS A 45 12.00 -3.85 6.47
N PRO A 46 13.24 -3.37 6.25
CA PRO A 46 13.65 -2.77 4.98
C PRO A 46 13.44 -3.70 3.77
N GLU A 47 13.49 -5.02 3.97
CA GLU A 47 13.30 -6.04 2.95
C GLU A 47 11.89 -6.08 2.35
N ALA A 48 10.89 -5.57 3.06
CA ALA A 48 9.49 -5.55 2.63
C ALA A 48 9.00 -4.14 2.25
N SER A 49 9.90 -3.13 2.28
CA SER A 49 9.62 -1.77 1.85
C SER A 49 9.83 -1.60 0.33
N PRO A 50 8.97 -0.84 -0.38
CA PRO A 50 7.75 -0.20 0.12
C PRO A 50 6.61 -1.20 0.29
N PHE A 51 5.88 -1.07 1.40
CA PHE A 51 4.73 -1.91 1.75
C PHE A 51 3.45 -1.49 1.02
N LEU A 52 3.29 -0.17 0.82
CA LEU A 52 2.16 0.43 0.14
C LEU A 52 2.66 1.04 -1.17
N VAL A 53 2.33 0.41 -2.29
CA VAL A 53 2.67 0.89 -3.63
C VAL A 53 1.45 1.55 -4.24
N ARG A 54 1.63 2.76 -4.78
CA ARG A 54 0.54 3.50 -5.39
C ARG A 54 0.01 2.72 -6.59
N VAL A 55 -1.30 2.53 -6.62
CA VAL A 55 -1.99 2.03 -7.80
C VAL A 55 -2.43 3.28 -8.53
N ASP A 56 -1.68 3.68 -9.56
CA ASP A 56 -2.18 4.72 -10.44
C ASP A 56 -3.44 4.15 -11.10
N ASN A 57 -4.54 4.92 -11.11
CA ASN A 57 -5.71 4.61 -11.93
C ASN A 57 -5.40 4.68 -13.45
N ASN A 58 -4.12 4.74 -13.83
CA ASN A 58 -3.68 4.27 -15.13
C ASN A 58 -3.64 2.73 -15.05
N GLU A 59 -4.84 2.12 -14.96
CA GLU A 59 -5.08 1.10 -15.96
C GLU A 59 -4.76 1.79 -17.29
N GLU A 60 -3.58 1.48 -17.83
CA GLU A 60 -3.56 1.17 -19.24
C GLU A 60 -4.83 0.37 -19.48
N GLU A 61 -5.76 0.99 -20.21
CA GLU A 61 -6.84 0.35 -20.94
C GLU A 61 -6.17 -0.79 -21.70
N THR A 62 -5.93 -1.89 -21.00
CA THR A 62 -5.40 -3.11 -21.57
C THR A 62 -6.61 -3.68 -22.25
N GLU A 63 -6.65 -3.42 -23.56
CA GLU A 63 -7.39 -4.16 -24.56
C GLU A 63 -7.69 -5.58 -24.07
N GLU A 64 -8.89 -5.81 -23.56
CA GLU A 64 -9.59 -7.08 -23.76
C GLU A 64 -10.59 -6.84 -24.90
N VAL A 65 -10.04 -6.61 -26.09
CA VAL A 65 -10.71 -6.94 -27.35
C VAL A 65 -10.29 -8.35 -27.69
N GLU A 66 -11.00 -9.36 -27.21
CA GLU A 66 -10.90 -10.77 -27.64
C GLU A 66 -12.09 -11.51 -27.00
N ALA A 67 -13.06 -12.12 -27.70
CA ALA A 67 -13.32 -12.33 -29.12
C ALA A 67 -14.84 -12.58 -29.32
#